data_AF-A0A4P6F409-F1
#
_entry.id   AF-A0A4P6F409-F1
#
_cell.length_a   1.000
_cell.length_b   1.000
_cell.length_c   1.000
_cell.angle_alpha   90.00
_cell.angle_beta   90.00
_cell.angle_gamma   90.00
#
_symmetry.space_group_name_H-M   'P 1'
#
loop_
_entity.id
_entity.type
_entity.pdbx_description
1 polymer ?
#
loop_
_entity_poly.entity_id
_entity_poly.type
_entity_poly.pdbx_seq_one_letter_code
_entity_poly.pdbx_strand_id
1 'polypeptide(L)'
;MPSYIIKADPDTDLFVEWSTVVEAPTRWGTRAQLEAAGFDADRLDRAATKGSSCRGDIADWYVWGEGFIYQQQGWLPRARLAALVERLGSDEHANVTDLLDPFGDGEG
;
A
#
# COMPACT_ATOMS: atom_id res chain seq x y z
N MET A 1 -4.29 1.13 15.73
CA MET A 1 -4.77 1.72 14.47
C MET A 1 -4.64 0.65 13.41
N PRO A 2 -5.70 0.29 12.65
CA PRO A 2 -5.59 -0.76 11.64
C PRO A 2 -4.60 -0.34 10.54
N SER A 3 -3.50 -1.07 10.43
CA SER A 3 -2.56 -0.97 9.32
C SER A 3 -2.36 -2.35 8.71
N TYR A 4 -2.08 -2.38 7.41
CA TYR A 4 -1.77 -3.61 6.69
C TYR A 4 -0.46 -3.44 5.95
N ILE A 5 0.40 -4.46 6.02
CA ILE A 5 1.53 -4.58 5.10
C ILE A 5 0.98 -5.01 3.75
N ILE A 6 1.32 -4.25 2.72
CA ILE A 6 1.00 -4.46 1.32
C ILE A 6 2.28 -4.80 0.58
N LYS A 7 2.22 -5.79 -0.31
CA LYS A 7 3.26 -6.06 -1.28
C LYS A 7 2.93 -5.33 -2.57
N ALA A 8 3.82 -4.46 -3.03
CA ALA A 8 3.57 -3.64 -4.21
C ALA A 8 3.42 -4.51 -5.47
N ASP A 9 4.32 -5.47 -5.63
CA ASP A 9 4.39 -6.38 -6.77
C ASP A 9 5.02 -7.72 -6.31
N PRO A 10 4.58 -8.89 -6.83
CA PRO A 10 5.10 -10.20 -6.42
C PRO A 10 6.60 -10.39 -6.68
N ASP A 11 7.16 -9.72 -7.69
CA ASP A 11 8.54 -9.91 -8.14
C ASP A 11 9.51 -8.85 -7.59
N THR A 12 8.99 -7.83 -6.90
CA THR A 12 9.82 -6.77 -6.29
C THR A 12 10.03 -7.02 -4.81
N ASP A 13 11.17 -6.62 -4.24
CA ASP A 13 11.33 -6.60 -2.77
C ASP A 13 10.89 -5.27 -2.14
N LEU A 14 9.65 -4.84 -2.42
CA LEU A 14 9.04 -3.68 -1.80
C LEU A 14 7.80 -4.06 -0.97
N PHE A 15 7.79 -3.65 0.28
CA PHE A 15 6.66 -3.76 1.20
C PHE A 15 6.29 -2.38 1.73
N VAL A 16 4.99 -2.14 1.90
CA VAL A 16 4.43 -0.86 2.34
C VAL A 16 3.47 -1.10 3.48
N GLU A 17 3.67 -0.45 4.61
CA GLU A 17 2.65 -0.30 5.62
C GLU A 17 1.61 0.72 5.15
N TRP A 18 0.38 0.28 4.97
CA TRP A 18 -0.75 1.11 4.62
C TRP A 18 -1.65 1.33 5.83
N SER A 19 -1.90 2.58 6.18
CA SER A 19 -2.89 2.93 7.21
C SER A 19 -4.24 3.17 6.56
N THR A 20 -5.27 2.45 7.00
CA THR A 20 -6.64 2.70 6.55
C THR A 20 -7.30 3.87 7.27
N VAL A 21 -6.61 4.51 8.24
CA VAL A 21 -7.12 5.69 8.94
C VAL A 21 -6.73 6.97 8.24
N VAL A 22 -5.49 7.06 7.75
CA VAL A 22 -5.02 8.21 6.97
C VAL A 22 -4.97 7.93 5.48
N GLU A 23 -5.32 6.70 5.07
CA GLU A 23 -5.41 6.28 3.66
C GLU A 23 -4.12 6.55 2.89
N ALA A 24 -2.99 6.21 3.51
CA ALA A 24 -1.66 6.50 2.96
C ALA A 24 -0.61 5.51 3.48
N PRO A 25 0.54 5.40 2.78
CA PRO A 25 1.74 4.75 3.29
C PRO A 25 2.25 5.41 4.57
N THR A 26 2.56 4.62 5.60
CA THR A 26 3.18 5.10 6.84
C THR A 26 4.64 4.67 7.00
N ARG A 27 5.02 3.58 6.32
CA ARG A 27 6.40 3.07 6.26
C ARG A 27 6.55 2.17 5.04
N TRP A 28 7.75 2.07 4.48
CA TRP A 28 8.05 1.16 3.37
C TRP A 28 9.51 0.75 3.37
N GLY A 29 9.81 -0.34 2.65
CA GLY A 29 11.16 -0.84 2.47
C GLY A 29 11.19 -2.28 1.99
N THR A 30 12.40 -2.83 1.93
CA THR A 30 12.63 -4.27 1.73
C THR A 30 12.15 -5.07 2.91
N ARG A 31 12.00 -6.39 2.74
CA ARG A 31 11.69 -7.28 3.86
C ARG A 31 12.65 -7.07 5.03
N ALA A 32 13.95 -7.11 4.74
CA ALA A 32 14.99 -6.99 5.77
C ALA A 32 14.93 -5.63 6.50
N GLN A 33 14.63 -4.54 5.78
CA GLN A 33 14.47 -3.22 6.40
C GLN A 33 13.26 -3.17 7.35
N LEU A 34 12.13 -3.76 6.96
CA LEU A 34 10.94 -3.76 7.81
C LEU A 34 11.09 -4.69 9.02
N GLU A 35 11.69 -5.87 8.86
CA GLU A 35 12.02 -6.76 9.98
C GLU A 35 12.95 -6.07 10.98
N ALA A 36 14.01 -5.41 10.50
CA ALA A 36 14.90 -4.60 11.34
C ALA A 36 14.18 -3.44 12.04
N ALA A 37 13.10 -2.92 11.43
CA ALA A 37 12.24 -1.90 12.00
C ALA A 37 11.15 -2.46 12.95
N GLY A 38 11.19 -3.76 13.27
CA GLY A 38 10.31 -4.43 14.22
C GLY A 38 9.02 -4.99 13.65
N PHE A 39 8.90 -5.12 12.33
CA PHE A 39 7.71 -5.69 11.71
C PHE A 39 7.66 -7.21 11.94
N ASP A 40 6.46 -7.70 12.22
CA ASP A 40 6.19 -9.12 12.43
C ASP A 40 6.41 -9.93 11.14
N ALA A 41 7.23 -10.99 11.23
CA ALA A 41 7.59 -11.84 10.09
C ALA A 41 6.37 -12.53 9.49
N ASP A 42 5.42 -12.99 10.32
CA ASP A 42 4.20 -13.65 9.82
C ASP A 42 3.33 -12.68 9.00
N ARG A 43 3.27 -11.40 9.38
CA ARG A 43 2.58 -10.37 8.56
C ARG A 43 3.28 -10.17 7.22
N LEU A 44 4.62 -10.15 7.20
CA LEU A 44 5.40 -10.01 5.97
C LEU A 44 5.25 -11.23 5.06
N ASP A 45 5.27 -12.45 5.60
CA ASP A 45 5.05 -13.69 4.84
C ASP A 45 3.68 -13.73 4.17
N ARG A 46 2.65 -13.31 4.91
CA ARG A 46 1.30 -13.18 4.34
C ARG A 46 1.25 -12.17 3.22
N ALA A 47 1.86 -10.99 3.41
CA ALA A 47 1.92 -9.97 2.38
C ALA A 47 2.67 -10.45 1.14
N ALA A 48 3.80 -11.16 1.32
CA ALA A 48 4.56 -11.75 0.21
C ALA A 48 3.74 -12.78 -0.57
N THR A 49 2.96 -13.60 0.12
CA THR A 49 2.16 -14.67 -0.50
C THR A 49 0.89 -14.14 -1.17
N LYS A 50 0.18 -13.21 -0.51
CA LYS A 50 -1.19 -12.81 -0.88
C LYS A 50 -1.30 -11.37 -1.37
N GLY A 51 -0.22 -10.62 -1.37
CA GLY A 51 -0.25 -9.19 -1.68
C GLY A 51 -0.63 -8.30 -0.50
N SER A 52 -1.12 -8.86 0.62
CA SER A 52 -1.45 -8.12 1.85
C SER A 52 -1.40 -9.02 3.10
N SER A 53 -1.08 -8.40 4.24
CA SER A 53 -1.12 -9.02 5.57
C SER A 53 -2.53 -9.09 6.20
N CYS A 54 -3.54 -8.51 5.55
CA CYS A 54 -4.92 -8.42 6.03
C CYS A 54 -5.53 -9.81 6.28
N ARG A 55 -6.46 -9.89 7.24
CA ARG A 55 -7.15 -11.12 7.68
C ARG A 55 -8.65 -10.87 7.76
N GLY A 56 -9.44 -11.95 7.70
CA GLY A 56 -10.90 -11.91 7.81
C GLY A 56 -11.57 -11.58 6.48
N ASP A 57 -12.86 -11.30 6.53
CA ASP A 57 -13.73 -11.16 5.34
C ASP A 57 -13.34 -9.99 4.43
N ILE A 58 -12.61 -9.00 4.96
CA ILE A 58 -12.08 -7.86 4.21
C ILE A 58 -10.73 -8.15 3.54
N ALA A 59 -10.14 -9.33 3.77
CA ALA A 59 -8.84 -9.67 3.19
C ALA A 59 -8.89 -9.67 1.67
N ASP A 60 -10.00 -10.13 1.08
CA ASP A 60 -10.17 -10.22 -0.37
C ASP A 60 -10.03 -8.87 -1.09
N TRP A 61 -10.34 -7.76 -0.41
CA TRP A 61 -10.17 -6.42 -0.98
C TRP A 61 -8.70 -6.00 -1.10
N TYR A 62 -7.82 -6.61 -0.30
CA TYR A 62 -6.40 -6.31 -0.25
C TYR A 62 -5.52 -7.43 -0.82
N VAL A 63 -6.08 -8.60 -1.12
CA VAL A 63 -5.39 -9.73 -1.77
C VAL A 63 -5.14 -9.39 -3.23
N TRP A 64 -3.87 -9.19 -3.61
CA TRP A 64 -3.44 -8.76 -4.97
C TRP A 64 -4.41 -7.81 -5.69
N GLY A 65 -5.09 -6.96 -4.92
CA GLY A 65 -6.20 -6.14 -5.38
C GLY A 65 -5.71 -4.98 -6.25
N GLU A 66 -6.64 -4.34 -6.94
CA GLU A 66 -6.34 -3.39 -8.01
C GLU A 66 -5.76 -2.06 -7.49
N GLY A 67 -6.02 -1.68 -6.24
CA GLY A 67 -5.57 -0.39 -5.71
C GLY A 67 -6.12 -0.03 -4.33
N PHE A 68 -6.02 1.25 -3.99
CA PHE A 68 -6.34 1.79 -2.66
C PHE A 68 -6.95 3.19 -2.80
N ILE A 69 -7.88 3.55 -1.91
CA ILE A 69 -8.27 4.96 -1.75
C ILE A 69 -7.08 5.69 -1.11
N TYR A 70 -6.59 6.77 -1.73
CA TYR A 70 -5.51 7.60 -1.18
C TYR A 70 -6.06 8.94 -0.67
N GLN A 71 -6.02 9.15 0.65
CA GLN A 71 -6.39 10.41 1.33
C GLN A 71 -7.69 11.07 0.85
N GLN A 72 -8.71 10.30 0.46
CA GLN A 72 -9.93 10.82 -0.18
C GLN A 72 -9.69 11.68 -1.44
N GLN A 73 -8.54 11.56 -2.10
CA GLN A 73 -8.18 12.33 -3.30
C GLN A 73 -8.33 11.54 -4.60
N GLY A 74 -8.35 10.20 -4.51
CA GLY A 74 -8.55 9.34 -5.67
C GLY A 74 -8.24 7.88 -5.37
N TRP A 75 -8.30 7.07 -6.43
CA TRP A 75 -7.89 5.68 -6.41
C TRP A 75 -6.43 5.56 -6.83
N LEU A 76 -5.59 4.92 -6.02
CA LEU A 76 -4.21 4.60 -6.32
C LEU A 76 -4.13 3.16 -6.85
N PRO A 77 -3.89 2.94 -8.15
CA PRO A 77 -3.59 1.61 -8.66
C PRO A 77 -2.39 1.00 -7.94
N ARG A 78 -2.46 -0.29 -7.60
CA ARG A 78 -1.36 -1.01 -6.95
C ARG A 78 -0.06 -0.91 -7.73
N ALA A 79 -0.13 -0.97 -9.07
CA ALA A 79 1.03 -0.84 -9.95
C ALA A 79 1.77 0.51 -9.78
N ARG A 80 1.11 1.55 -9.27
CA ARG A 80 1.70 2.87 -8.99
C ARG A 80 2.18 3.04 -7.55
N LEU A 81 2.01 2.03 -6.69
CA LEU A 81 2.40 2.10 -5.28
C LEU A 81 3.91 2.30 -5.10
N ALA A 82 4.73 1.67 -5.95
CA ALA A 82 6.18 1.87 -5.93
C ALA A 82 6.57 3.32 -6.23
N ALA A 83 5.98 3.91 -7.28
CA ALA A 83 6.19 5.30 -7.66
C ALA A 83 5.73 6.28 -6.55
N LEU A 84 4.62 5.96 -5.87
CA LEU A 84 4.13 6.75 -4.75
C LEU A 84 5.17 6.80 -3.62
N VAL A 85 5.65 5.66 -3.14
CA VAL A 85 6.57 5.63 -2.00
C VAL A 85 7.96 6.15 -2.35
N GLU A 86 8.42 6.00 -3.60
CA GLU A 86 9.65 6.64 -4.08
C GLU A 86 9.53 8.16 -4.01
N ARG A 87 8.41 8.71 -4.48
CA ARG A 87 8.16 10.14 -4.47
C ARG A 87 8.05 10.69 -3.05
N LEU A 88 7.27 10.03 -2.18
CA LEU A 88 7.15 10.40 -0.75
C LEU A 88 8.47 10.25 0.02
N GLY A 89 9.34 9.32 -0.38
CA GLY A 89 10.68 9.18 0.20
C GLY A 89 11.65 10.29 -0.20
N SER A 90 11.39 10.98 -1.31
CA SER A 90 12.17 12.13 -1.77
C SER A 90 11.63 13.45 -1.21
N ASP A 91 10.32 13.58 -1.11
CA ASP A 91 9.62 14.73 -0.53
C ASP A 91 8.30 14.25 0.12
N GLU A 92 8.21 14.39 1.45
CA GLU A 92 7.03 13.96 2.23
C GLU A 92 5.74 14.72 1.88
N HIS A 93 5.87 15.87 1.22
CA HIS A 93 4.77 16.73 0.78
C HIS A 93 4.60 16.72 -0.75
N ALA A 94 5.23 15.77 -1.44
CA ALA A 94 5.15 15.71 -2.88
C ALA A 94 3.70 15.60 -3.36
N ASN A 95 3.38 16.37 -4.42
CA ASN A 95 2.13 16.17 -5.13
C ASN A 95 2.18 14.81 -5.88
N VAL A 96 1.15 14.00 -5.68
CA VAL A 96 1.02 12.63 -6.22
C VAL A 96 -0.28 12.45 -7.01
N THR A 97 -1.02 13.52 -7.30
CA THR A 97 -2.32 13.40 -7.98
C THR A 97 -2.24 12.78 -9.38
N ASP A 98 -1.10 12.91 -10.07
CA ASP A 98 -0.81 12.23 -11.34
C ASP A 98 -0.68 10.70 -11.21
N LEU A 99 -0.50 10.18 -9.99
CA LEU A 99 -0.49 8.75 -9.70
C LEU A 99 -1.90 8.21 -9.41
N LEU A 100 -2.88 9.08 -9.22
CA LEU A 100 -4.24 8.68 -8.83
C LEU A 100 -5.14 8.65 -10.06
N ASP A 101 -5.97 7.62 -10.15
CA ASP A 101 -7.16 7.67 -10.98
C ASP A 101 -8.24 8.46 -10.21
N PRO A 102 -8.92 9.42 -10.85
CA PRO A 102 -10.02 10.14 -10.21
C PRO A 102 -11.09 9.13 -9.79
N PHE A 103 -11.78 9.38 -8.68
CA PHE A 103 -13.04 8.68 -8.45
C PHE A 103 -13.92 8.97 -9.65
N GLY A 104 -14.40 7.92 -10.32
CA GLY A 104 -15.28 8.11 -11.46
C GLY A 104 -16.42 9.04 -11.06
N ASP A 105 -16.67 10.08 -11.86
CA ASP A 105 -17.92 10.81 -11.77
C ASP A 105 -19.02 9.75 -11.96
N GLY A 106 -19.76 9.46 -10.91
CA GLY A 106 -20.86 8.51 -10.99
C GLY A 106 -21.90 9.03 -11.98
N GLU A 107 -21.79 8.65 -13.25
CA GLU A 107 -22.93 8.62 -14.16
C GLU A 107 -23.63 7.28 -13.97
N GLY A 108 -24.73 7.30 -13.21
CA GLY A 108 -25.64 6.16 -13.01
C GLY A 108 -26.50 6.25 -11.76
#